data_AF-A0A6J4N622-F1
#
_entry.id   AF-A0A6J4N622-F1
#
_cell.length_a   1.000
_cell.length_b   1.000
_cell.length_c   1.000
_cell.angle_alpha   90.00
_cell.angle_beta   90.00
_cell.angle_gamma   90.00
#
_symmetry.space_group_name_H-M   'P 1'
#
loop_
_entity.id
_entity.type
_entity.pdbx_description
1 polymer ?
#
loop_
_entity_poly.entity_id
_entity_poly.type
_entity_poly.pdbx_seq_one_letter_code
_entity_poly.pdbx_strand_id
1 'polypeptide(L)'
;PGPPAKGGDGVGRLPFVTFNASTRQVRVEAETLEVDTPLEFFAVVFNGPEHEAVIRSKVKPSDLHTALLAVGLKPGSPVSYSEALNKWSPPHGPPLQIMMEFEKDGRTVAQPANRWMRNVKTKKPMPTTTWIFAGSRVMPDGNYAADSTGYLVSVVNFDMTVIDIPELKSKENEFLEWERDPDNVPPAGTKVTMVIQPAGKAGTVVGTGLAAETGADGEQPAAAQPGGAPAAEGDSPPAGDERPVIEDSDVDPHISDVKLDEALVERATKRWESVVGPRGEALRKAAQAHYDVINSLRREQQRLIDEADRVQRAIDRLERQYQDMTTPQPDLDGDGVGDSTAEPPADAPPEDATPDAARQEEAPSDAAQPERDPAGAK
;
A
#
# COMPACT_ATOMS: atom_id res chain seq x y z
N PRO A 1 -7.52 35.12 12.54
CA PRO A 1 -8.18 33.90 13.08
C PRO A 1 -8.10 33.92 14.62
N GLY A 2 -9.24 34.14 15.28
CA GLY A 2 -9.32 34.08 16.74
C GLY A 2 -9.11 32.65 17.24
N PRO A 3 -8.67 32.46 18.50
CA PRO A 3 -8.47 31.14 19.07
C PRO A 3 -9.82 30.40 19.13
N PRO A 4 -9.85 29.08 18.88
CA PRO A 4 -11.09 28.31 18.97
C PRO A 4 -11.65 28.39 20.40
N ALA A 5 -12.93 28.74 20.50
CA ALA A 5 -13.62 28.89 21.76
C ALA A 5 -13.66 27.56 22.53
N LYS A 6 -13.29 27.59 23.81
CA LYS A 6 -13.42 26.45 24.72
C LYS A 6 -14.91 26.20 25.01
N GLY A 7 -15.51 25.24 24.31
CA GLY A 7 -16.78 24.63 24.68
C GLY A 7 -16.62 23.74 25.92
N GLY A 8 -17.59 23.81 26.84
CA GLY A 8 -17.51 23.38 28.24
C GLY A 8 -17.30 21.90 28.58
N ASP A 9 -17.06 21.00 27.62
CA ASP A 9 -17.05 19.55 27.88
C ASP A 9 -15.69 18.88 27.64
N GLY A 10 -14.65 19.66 27.33
CA GLY A 10 -13.32 19.11 26.99
C GLY A 10 -13.26 18.34 25.65
N VAL A 11 -14.35 18.38 24.87
CA VAL A 11 -14.44 17.80 23.51
C VAL A 11 -14.03 18.86 22.49
N GLY A 12 -12.96 18.58 21.74
CA GLY A 12 -12.57 19.34 20.56
C GLY A 12 -13.30 18.87 19.30
N ARG A 13 -13.38 19.74 18.29
CA ARG A 13 -14.10 19.49 17.04
C ARG A 13 -13.34 20.06 15.84
N LEU A 14 -13.29 19.28 14.77
CA LEU A 14 -12.93 19.68 13.42
C LEU A 14 -14.09 19.24 12.48
N PRO A 15 -14.12 19.63 11.20
CA PRO A 15 -15.15 19.16 10.27
C PRO A 15 -15.27 17.63 10.26
N PHE A 16 -16.47 17.10 10.53
CA PHE A 16 -16.80 15.66 10.52
C PHE A 16 -16.04 14.79 11.53
N VAL A 17 -15.28 15.38 12.46
CA VAL A 17 -14.57 14.66 13.51
C VAL A 17 -14.60 15.40 14.85
N THR A 18 -14.86 14.65 15.92
CA THR A 18 -14.74 15.14 17.29
C THR A 18 -13.69 14.34 18.04
N PHE A 19 -13.07 14.94 19.04
CA PHE A 19 -12.06 14.27 19.86
C PHE A 19 -12.15 14.73 21.31
N ASN A 20 -11.85 13.83 22.23
CA ASN A 20 -11.84 14.13 23.66
C ASN A 20 -10.53 13.63 24.27
N ALA A 21 -9.70 14.56 24.74
CA ALA A 21 -8.39 14.24 25.29
C ALA A 21 -8.49 13.46 26.62
N SER A 22 -9.54 13.70 27.42
CA SER A 22 -9.76 13.01 28.70
C SER A 22 -10.14 11.54 28.51
N THR A 23 -11.00 11.24 27.54
CA THR A 23 -11.37 9.85 27.20
C THR A 23 -10.44 9.21 26.17
N ARG A 24 -9.52 10.00 25.59
CA ARG A 24 -8.61 9.63 24.49
C ARG A 24 -9.33 9.04 23.28
N GLN A 25 -10.50 9.57 22.96
CA GLN A 25 -11.36 9.05 21.90
C GLN A 25 -11.46 10.07 20.75
N VAL A 26 -11.38 9.57 19.51
CA VAL A 26 -11.68 10.28 18.28
C VAL A 26 -12.94 9.65 17.67
N ARG A 27 -13.90 10.46 17.23
CA ARG A 27 -15.17 10.01 16.65
C ARG A 27 -15.36 10.67 15.30
N VAL A 28 -15.47 9.88 14.24
CA VAL A 28 -15.56 10.31 12.85
C VAL A 28 -16.94 9.96 12.30
N GLU A 29 -17.61 10.95 11.70
CA GLU A 29 -18.87 10.74 11.00
C GLU A 29 -18.65 10.00 9.68
N ALA A 30 -19.41 8.94 9.41
CA ALA A 30 -19.25 8.12 8.22
C ALA A 30 -20.58 7.56 7.69
N GLU A 31 -20.54 6.97 6.50
CA GLU A 31 -21.62 6.26 5.84
C GLU A 31 -21.14 4.89 5.36
N THR A 32 -21.98 3.87 5.47
CA THR A 32 -21.72 2.54 4.90
C THR A 32 -21.79 2.57 3.37
N LEU A 33 -20.95 1.75 2.73
CA LEU A 33 -20.92 1.55 1.29
C LEU A 33 -21.47 0.17 0.91
N GLU A 34 -22.00 0.07 -0.30
CA GLU A 34 -22.26 -1.22 -0.95
C GLU A 34 -21.09 -1.52 -1.88
N VAL A 35 -20.32 -2.54 -1.53
CA VAL A 35 -19.14 -2.99 -2.27
C VAL A 35 -19.17 -4.51 -2.35
N ASP A 36 -18.95 -5.04 -3.55
CA ASP A 36 -18.95 -6.45 -3.91
C ASP A 36 -17.58 -6.94 -4.41
N THR A 37 -16.56 -6.10 -4.33
CA THR A 37 -15.17 -6.39 -4.68
C THR A 37 -14.31 -6.66 -3.44
N PRO A 38 -13.13 -7.30 -3.61
CA PRO A 38 -12.12 -7.34 -2.56
C PRO A 38 -11.71 -5.93 -2.10
N LEU A 39 -11.46 -5.78 -0.81
CA LEU A 39 -11.22 -4.50 -0.16
C LEU A 39 -9.73 -4.19 -0.06
N GLU A 40 -9.39 -2.96 -0.38
CA GLU A 40 -8.11 -2.33 -0.02
C GLU A 40 -8.23 -1.47 1.24
N PHE A 41 -9.44 -0.95 1.50
CA PHE A 41 -9.69 0.00 2.58
C PHE A 41 -10.82 -0.45 3.50
N PHE A 42 -10.70 -0.08 4.77
CA PHE A 42 -11.85 -0.04 5.66
C PHE A 42 -12.60 1.27 5.51
N ALA A 43 -11.88 2.40 5.47
CA ALA A 43 -12.46 3.73 5.40
C ALA A 43 -11.70 4.65 4.43
N VAL A 44 -12.46 5.39 3.63
CA VAL A 44 -11.94 6.37 2.66
C VAL A 44 -12.70 7.70 2.74
N VAL A 45 -12.16 8.74 2.12
CA VAL A 45 -12.84 10.03 1.98
C VAL A 45 -13.95 9.91 0.92
N PHE A 46 -15.04 10.65 1.11
CA PHE A 46 -16.11 10.83 0.12
C PHE A 46 -15.55 11.29 -1.24
N ASN A 47 -15.98 10.66 -2.34
CA ASN A 47 -15.42 10.77 -3.70
C ASN A 47 -13.97 10.23 -3.85
N GLY A 48 -13.47 9.45 -2.89
CA GLY A 48 -12.23 8.68 -3.00
C GLY A 48 -12.46 7.31 -3.67
N PRO A 49 -11.62 6.30 -3.39
CA PRO A 49 -11.82 4.94 -3.89
C PRO A 49 -12.91 4.18 -3.12
N GLU A 50 -14.16 4.63 -3.27
CA GLU A 50 -15.32 4.04 -2.57
C GLU A 50 -15.67 2.62 -3.04
N HIS A 51 -15.18 2.20 -4.21
CA HIS A 51 -15.47 0.91 -4.82
C HIS A 51 -14.68 -0.26 -4.20
N GLU A 52 -13.87 0.00 -3.17
CA GLU A 52 -12.99 -0.97 -2.50
C GLU A 52 -12.88 -0.66 -0.99
N ALA A 53 -13.93 -0.04 -0.43
CA ALA A 53 -14.00 0.42 0.96
C ALA A 53 -15.30 0.04 1.66
N VAL A 54 -15.24 -0.22 2.98
CA VAL A 54 -16.44 -0.56 3.77
C VAL A 54 -17.28 0.68 4.10
N ILE A 55 -16.61 1.80 4.42
CA ILE A 55 -17.26 3.07 4.75
C ILE A 55 -16.58 4.24 4.05
N ARG A 56 -17.34 5.32 3.87
CA ARG A 56 -16.81 6.63 3.47
C ARG A 56 -17.07 7.69 4.53
N SER A 57 -16.20 8.69 4.60
CA SER A 57 -16.36 9.86 5.47
C SER A 57 -16.04 11.15 4.72
N LYS A 58 -16.65 12.27 5.12
CA LYS A 58 -16.27 13.60 4.62
C LYS A 58 -15.10 14.22 5.40
N VAL A 59 -14.57 13.52 6.41
CA VAL A 59 -13.43 13.99 7.20
C VAL A 59 -12.22 14.17 6.29
N LYS A 60 -11.50 15.29 6.46
CA LYS A 60 -10.21 15.46 5.81
C LYS A 60 -9.18 14.56 6.50
N PRO A 61 -8.32 13.80 5.79
CA PRO A 61 -7.34 12.91 6.41
C PRO A 61 -6.38 13.61 7.39
N SER A 62 -5.97 14.85 7.10
CA SER A 62 -5.22 15.71 8.02
C SER A 62 -6.00 16.14 9.26
N ASP A 63 -7.33 16.27 9.19
CA ASP A 63 -8.17 16.53 10.38
C ASP A 63 -8.26 15.29 11.26
N LEU A 64 -8.38 14.09 10.66
CA LEU A 64 -8.28 12.82 11.38
C LEU A 64 -6.92 12.68 12.08
N HIS A 65 -5.82 12.93 11.35
CA HIS A 65 -4.47 12.93 11.92
C HIS A 65 -4.38 13.91 13.11
N THR A 66 -4.87 15.15 12.92
CA THR A 66 -4.85 16.18 13.97
C THR A 66 -5.67 15.77 15.20
N ALA A 67 -6.83 15.14 15.01
CA ALA A 67 -7.65 14.62 16.11
C ALA A 67 -6.92 13.53 16.89
N LEU A 68 -6.19 12.63 16.21
CA LEU A 68 -5.38 11.58 16.85
C LEU A 68 -4.22 12.19 17.66
N LEU A 69 -3.57 13.23 17.14
CA LEU A 69 -2.57 14.00 17.91
C LEU A 69 -3.19 14.66 19.15
N ALA A 70 -4.38 15.23 19.02
CA ALA A 70 -5.06 15.94 20.09
C ALA A 70 -5.48 15.04 21.27
N VAL A 71 -5.63 13.73 21.04
CA VAL A 71 -5.82 12.72 22.10
C VAL A 71 -4.52 12.14 22.66
N GLY A 72 -3.38 12.77 22.33
CA GLY A 72 -2.06 12.47 22.87
C GLY A 72 -1.34 11.31 22.19
N LEU A 73 -1.76 10.90 20.99
CA LEU A 73 -1.03 9.93 20.19
C LEU A 73 0.08 10.61 19.38
N LYS A 74 1.10 9.83 19.01
CA LYS A 74 2.12 10.23 18.05
C LYS A 74 2.08 9.25 16.90
N PRO A 75 2.12 9.69 15.63
CA PRO A 75 2.20 8.78 14.51
C PRO A 75 3.51 8.00 14.58
N GLY A 76 3.50 6.77 14.07
CA GLY A 76 4.71 6.04 13.78
C GLY A 76 5.22 6.35 12.37
N SER A 77 5.25 5.36 11.50
CA SER A 77 5.66 5.54 10.11
C SER A 77 4.89 4.59 9.20
N PRO A 78 4.52 5.04 7.98
CA PRO A 78 3.92 4.18 6.96
C PRO A 78 4.85 3.05 6.51
N VAL A 79 4.31 2.12 5.73
CA VAL A 79 5.10 1.12 5.01
C VAL A 79 6.16 1.81 4.16
N SER A 80 7.36 1.24 4.13
CA SER A 80 8.46 1.82 3.35
C SER A 80 9.32 0.73 2.74
N TYR A 81 9.88 1.02 1.57
CA TYR A 81 10.83 0.16 0.89
C TYR A 81 12.22 0.78 0.96
N SER A 82 13.20 -0.02 1.37
CA SER A 82 14.61 0.33 1.32
C SER A 82 15.24 -0.27 0.07
N GLU A 83 15.63 0.57 -0.89
CA GLU A 83 16.36 0.14 -2.09
C GLU A 83 17.70 -0.50 -1.72
N ALA A 84 18.45 0.12 -0.81
CA ALA A 84 19.75 -0.37 -0.34
C ALA A 84 19.70 -1.77 0.27
N LEU A 85 18.58 -2.14 0.90
CA LEU A 85 18.38 -3.45 1.53
C LEU A 85 17.48 -4.38 0.70
N ASN A 86 16.96 -3.91 -0.43
CA ASN A 86 15.90 -4.55 -1.21
C ASN A 86 14.79 -5.14 -0.31
N LYS A 87 14.30 -4.34 0.65
CA LYS A 87 13.43 -4.84 1.73
C LYS A 87 12.32 -3.88 2.09
N TRP A 88 11.12 -4.44 2.23
CA TRP A 88 9.96 -3.76 2.82
C TRP A 88 10.04 -3.76 4.35
N SER A 89 9.82 -2.60 4.94
CA SER A 89 9.60 -2.42 6.36
C SER A 89 8.10 -2.24 6.61
N PRO A 90 7.49 -3.03 7.52
CA PRO A 90 6.08 -2.88 7.85
C PRO A 90 5.78 -1.47 8.39
N PRO A 91 4.54 -0.99 8.20
CA PRO A 91 4.09 0.20 8.91
C PRO A 91 4.14 -0.06 10.43
N HIS A 92 4.39 0.98 11.21
CA HIS A 92 4.38 0.89 12.67
C HIS A 92 3.76 2.14 13.29
N GLY A 93 3.31 2.04 14.53
CA GLY A 93 2.70 3.15 15.26
C GLY A 93 2.05 2.69 16.56
N PRO A 94 1.49 3.60 17.37
CA PRO A 94 0.73 3.19 18.54
C PRO A 94 -0.51 2.39 18.09
N PRO A 95 -0.81 1.29 18.79
CA PRO A 95 -1.94 0.44 18.45
C PRO A 95 -3.26 1.14 18.76
N LEU A 96 -4.25 0.90 17.92
CA LEU A 96 -5.57 1.49 17.93
C LEU A 96 -6.63 0.38 17.95
N GLN A 97 -7.71 0.65 18.68
CA GLN A 97 -8.98 -0.03 18.53
C GLN A 97 -9.91 0.85 17.71
N ILE A 98 -10.62 0.25 16.75
CA ILE A 98 -11.66 0.93 15.98
C ILE A 98 -12.98 0.20 16.21
N MET A 99 -13.97 0.95 16.68
CA MET A 99 -15.35 0.51 16.87
C MET A 99 -16.26 1.26 15.90
N MET A 100 -17.28 0.58 15.39
CA MET A 100 -18.34 1.16 14.59
C MET A 100 -19.60 1.25 15.44
N GLU A 101 -20.11 2.46 15.61
CA GLU A 101 -21.38 2.72 16.29
C GLU A 101 -22.46 3.09 15.27
N PHE A 102 -23.63 2.50 15.39
CA PHE A 102 -24.77 2.75 14.51
C PHE A 102 -26.09 2.43 15.22
N GLU A 103 -27.20 2.98 14.71
CA GLU A 103 -28.53 2.68 15.23
C GLU A 103 -29.08 1.40 14.61
N LYS A 104 -29.58 0.50 15.46
CA LYS A 104 -30.31 -0.71 15.07
C LYS A 104 -31.49 -0.90 16.01
N ASP A 105 -32.70 -0.97 15.44
CA ASP A 105 -33.94 -1.17 16.20
C ASP A 105 -34.15 -0.14 17.35
N GLY A 106 -33.74 1.12 17.10
CA GLY A 106 -33.84 2.22 18.07
C GLY A 106 -32.83 2.15 19.22
N ARG A 107 -31.77 1.35 19.08
CA ARG A 107 -30.66 1.27 20.02
C ARG A 107 -29.34 1.49 19.31
N THR A 108 -28.44 2.23 19.95
CA THR A 108 -27.05 2.31 19.52
C THR A 108 -26.36 0.96 19.74
N VAL A 109 -25.83 0.38 18.67
CA VAL A 109 -25.01 -0.82 18.66
C VAL A 109 -23.57 -0.43 18.38
N ALA A 110 -22.62 -1.06 19.07
CA ALA A 110 -21.19 -0.90 18.85
C ALA A 110 -20.56 -2.25 18.47
N GLN A 111 -19.79 -2.29 17.38
CA GLN A 111 -19.08 -3.48 16.92
C GLN A 111 -17.63 -3.15 16.56
N PRO A 112 -16.65 -4.05 16.81
CA PRO A 112 -15.30 -3.87 16.29
C PRO A 112 -15.28 -3.82 14.76
N ALA A 113 -14.50 -2.90 14.18
CA ALA A 113 -14.40 -2.70 12.73
C ALA A 113 -14.06 -3.98 11.95
N ASN A 114 -13.22 -4.87 12.49
CA ASN A 114 -12.88 -6.13 11.83
C ASN A 114 -14.09 -7.06 11.62
N ARG A 115 -15.16 -6.95 12.42
CA ARG A 115 -16.37 -7.76 12.24
C ARG A 115 -17.19 -7.37 11.02
N TRP A 116 -16.88 -6.24 10.39
CA TRP A 116 -17.55 -5.77 9.18
C TRP A 116 -16.90 -6.33 7.90
N MET A 117 -15.89 -7.19 8.06
CA MET A 117 -15.17 -7.82 6.97
C MET A 117 -15.07 -9.32 7.19
N ARG A 118 -15.06 -10.06 6.09
CA ARG A 118 -14.83 -11.50 6.07
C ARG A 118 -13.90 -11.88 4.94
N ASN A 119 -13.29 -13.05 5.05
CA ASN A 119 -12.36 -13.50 4.04
C ASN A 119 -13.10 -13.88 2.74
N VAL A 120 -12.62 -13.42 1.59
CA VAL A 120 -13.26 -13.64 0.26
C VAL A 120 -13.50 -15.13 -0.01
N LYS A 121 -12.53 -15.99 0.32
CA LYS A 121 -12.57 -17.42 -0.01
C LYS A 121 -13.30 -18.24 1.05
N THR A 122 -12.95 -18.06 2.32
CA THR A 122 -13.46 -18.89 3.42
C THR A 122 -14.75 -18.38 4.03
N LYS A 123 -15.14 -17.13 3.71
CA LYS A 123 -16.27 -16.40 4.31
C LYS A 123 -16.22 -16.29 5.84
N LYS A 124 -15.07 -16.61 6.45
CA LYS A 124 -14.85 -16.49 7.88
C LYS A 124 -14.64 -15.01 8.24
N PRO A 125 -15.14 -14.54 9.39
CA PRO A 125 -14.91 -13.17 9.85
C PRO A 125 -13.42 -12.86 9.94
N MET A 126 -13.04 -11.60 9.68
CA MET A 126 -11.67 -11.15 9.90
C MET A 126 -11.29 -11.35 11.37
N PRO A 127 -10.14 -11.99 11.67
CA PRO A 127 -9.64 -12.10 13.03
C PRO A 127 -9.56 -10.75 13.73
N THR A 128 -9.52 -10.76 15.06
CA THR A 128 -9.31 -9.53 15.82
C THR A 128 -8.00 -8.90 15.37
N THR A 129 -8.09 -7.68 14.86
CA THR A 129 -6.94 -6.93 14.33
C THR A 129 -6.67 -5.73 15.22
N THR A 130 -5.38 -5.41 15.35
CA THR A 130 -4.96 -4.15 15.96
C THR A 130 -4.65 -3.19 14.83
N TRP A 131 -5.31 -2.04 14.80
CA TRP A 131 -5.00 -0.99 13.83
C TRP A 131 -3.80 -0.19 14.33
N ILE A 132 -3.06 0.49 13.47
CA ILE A 132 -1.92 1.31 13.89
C ILE A 132 -2.03 2.73 13.36
N PHE A 133 -1.73 3.70 14.21
CA PHE A 133 -1.58 5.09 13.76
C PHE A 133 -0.21 5.27 13.10
N ALA A 134 -0.12 4.93 11.82
CA ALA A 134 1.10 5.12 11.03
C ALA A 134 1.35 6.60 10.71
N GLY A 135 0.28 7.37 10.48
CA GLY A 135 0.36 8.62 9.74
C GLY A 135 0.56 8.36 8.24
N SER A 136 0.58 9.41 7.43
CA SER A 136 0.79 9.35 5.99
C SER A 136 2.07 10.07 5.60
N ARG A 137 2.68 9.68 4.48
CA ARG A 137 3.83 10.37 3.91
C ARG A 137 3.52 11.84 3.62
N VAL A 138 4.51 12.69 3.90
CA VAL A 138 4.54 14.07 3.39
C VAL A 138 5.27 14.06 2.05
N MET A 139 4.60 14.55 1.01
CA MET A 139 5.12 14.63 -0.36
C MET A 139 6.21 15.72 -0.46
N PRO A 140 7.08 15.69 -1.49
CA PRO A 140 8.16 16.67 -1.63
C PRO A 140 7.70 18.14 -1.71
N ASP A 141 6.45 18.38 -2.12
CA ASP A 141 5.81 19.69 -2.18
C ASP A 141 5.20 20.13 -0.82
N GLY A 142 5.36 19.32 0.23
CA GLY A 142 4.82 19.55 1.57
C GLY A 142 3.38 19.07 1.76
N ASN A 143 2.73 18.52 0.73
CA ASN A 143 1.37 18.02 0.85
C ASN A 143 1.32 16.72 1.66
N TYR A 144 0.33 16.61 2.54
CA TYR A 144 0.05 15.38 3.26
C TYR A 144 -0.63 14.40 2.30
N ALA A 145 0.04 13.29 1.95
CA ALA A 145 -0.38 12.45 0.82
C ALA A 145 -1.81 11.92 0.97
N ALA A 146 -2.22 11.56 2.19
CA ALA A 146 -3.59 11.13 2.48
C ALA A 146 -4.64 12.17 2.07
N ASP A 147 -4.37 13.47 2.21
CA ASP A 147 -5.32 14.52 1.78
C ASP A 147 -5.55 14.50 0.27
N SER A 148 -4.58 14.03 -0.51
CA SER A 148 -4.68 13.90 -1.97
C SER A 148 -5.31 12.57 -2.39
N THR A 149 -5.03 11.48 -1.69
CA THR A 149 -5.53 10.14 -2.04
C THR A 149 -6.89 9.82 -1.44
N GLY A 150 -7.23 10.42 -0.30
CA GLY A 150 -8.43 10.12 0.46
C GLY A 150 -8.34 8.86 1.33
N TYR A 151 -7.14 8.35 1.64
CA TYR A 151 -6.97 7.11 2.40
C TYR A 151 -7.04 7.38 3.91
N LEU A 152 -8.04 6.83 4.59
CA LEU A 152 -8.20 6.99 6.04
C LEU A 152 -7.71 5.77 6.81
N VAL A 153 -8.22 4.58 6.45
CA VAL A 153 -7.91 3.30 7.10
C VAL A 153 -7.75 2.23 6.02
N SER A 154 -6.56 1.66 5.89
CA SER A 154 -6.27 0.60 4.91
C SER A 154 -6.24 -0.78 5.55
N VAL A 155 -6.58 -1.81 4.76
CA VAL A 155 -6.50 -3.24 5.13
C VAL A 155 -5.45 -4.01 4.32
N VAL A 156 -4.74 -3.28 3.47
CA VAL A 156 -3.46 -3.62 2.83
C VAL A 156 -2.57 -2.39 2.94
N ASN A 157 -1.25 -2.52 2.74
CA ASN A 157 -0.37 -1.41 3.10
C ASN A 157 -0.24 -0.35 1.99
N PHE A 158 -0.38 0.91 2.40
CA PHE A 158 -0.11 2.08 1.57
C PHE A 158 0.73 3.09 2.36
N ASP A 159 1.77 3.65 1.75
CA ASP A 159 2.58 4.70 2.38
C ASP A 159 1.82 6.03 2.52
N MET A 160 0.64 6.12 1.92
CA MET A 160 -0.23 7.30 1.88
C MET A 160 -1.45 7.21 2.81
N THR A 161 -1.68 6.11 3.55
CA THR A 161 -2.83 5.99 4.48
C THR A 161 -2.57 6.64 5.83
N VAL A 162 -3.61 6.97 6.63
CA VAL A 162 -3.43 7.52 7.98
C VAL A 162 -3.32 6.42 9.04
N ILE A 163 -4.16 5.40 8.91
CA ILE A 163 -4.22 4.23 9.78
C ILE A 163 -4.06 2.98 8.92
N ASP A 164 -3.24 2.05 9.37
CA ASP A 164 -2.92 0.83 8.63
C ASP A 164 -3.07 -0.40 9.54
N ILE A 165 -2.89 -1.59 8.97
CA ILE A 165 -2.67 -2.84 9.68
C ILE A 165 -1.15 -3.06 9.89
N PRO A 166 -0.73 -3.73 10.97
CA PRO A 166 0.69 -3.87 11.31
C PRO A 166 1.42 -4.92 10.46
N GLU A 167 0.70 -5.87 9.86
CA GLU A 167 1.27 -6.90 9.01
C GLU A 167 1.58 -6.37 7.60
N LEU A 168 2.67 -6.87 7.00
CA LEU A 168 2.93 -6.66 5.58
C LEU A 168 1.89 -7.41 4.75
N LYS A 169 1.06 -6.66 4.02
CA LYS A 169 0.01 -7.13 3.12
C LYS A 169 0.09 -6.37 1.80
N SER A 170 0.16 -7.15 0.73
CA SER A 170 0.22 -6.62 -0.64
C SER A 170 -1.14 -6.06 -1.06
N LYS A 171 -1.09 -5.00 -1.86
CA LYS A 171 -2.24 -4.39 -2.53
C LYS A 171 -2.52 -4.98 -3.91
N GLU A 172 -1.69 -5.90 -4.40
CA GLU A 172 -1.97 -6.54 -5.70
C GLU A 172 -3.27 -7.37 -5.59
N ASN A 173 -4.15 -7.23 -6.59
CA ASN A 173 -5.51 -7.79 -6.59
C ASN A 173 -5.57 -9.29 -6.21
N GLU A 174 -4.59 -10.09 -6.64
CA GLU A 174 -4.55 -11.53 -6.39
C GLU A 174 -4.36 -11.89 -4.90
N PHE A 175 -3.85 -10.95 -4.10
CA PHE A 175 -3.58 -11.13 -2.67
C PHE A 175 -4.62 -10.48 -1.75
N LEU A 176 -5.66 -9.84 -2.31
CA LEU A 176 -6.72 -9.23 -1.51
C LEU A 176 -7.55 -10.31 -0.82
N GLU A 177 -7.56 -10.29 0.51
CA GLU A 177 -8.15 -11.34 1.33
C GLU A 177 -9.55 -11.01 1.84
N TRP A 178 -9.95 -9.74 1.86
CA TRP A 178 -11.11 -9.26 2.61
C TRP A 178 -12.21 -8.73 1.69
N GLU A 179 -13.46 -9.03 2.03
CA GLU A 179 -14.67 -8.44 1.45
C GLU A 179 -15.55 -7.88 2.56
N ARG A 180 -16.50 -7.02 2.20
CA ARG A 180 -17.56 -6.54 3.09
C ARG A 180 -18.37 -7.74 3.62
N ASP A 181 -18.66 -7.75 4.91
CA ASP A 181 -19.57 -8.73 5.52
C ASP A 181 -21.01 -8.18 5.59
N PRO A 182 -21.91 -8.55 4.66
CA PRO A 182 -23.27 -8.01 4.61
C PRO A 182 -24.13 -8.38 5.82
N ASP A 183 -23.74 -9.40 6.59
CA ASP A 183 -24.48 -9.83 7.78
C ASP A 183 -24.23 -8.90 9.00
N ASN A 184 -23.09 -8.20 9.00
CA ASN A 184 -22.67 -7.33 10.09
C ASN A 184 -22.70 -5.84 9.71
N VAL A 185 -22.55 -5.51 8.43
CA VAL A 185 -22.58 -4.12 7.95
C VAL A 185 -24.01 -3.68 7.67
N PRO A 186 -24.49 -2.56 8.25
CA PRO A 186 -25.80 -2.01 7.92
C PRO A 186 -25.99 -1.74 6.41
N PRO A 187 -27.23 -1.58 5.93
CA PRO A 187 -27.50 -1.22 4.54
C PRO A 187 -26.70 0.02 4.10
N ALA A 188 -26.34 0.11 2.82
CA ALA A 188 -25.56 1.24 2.32
C ALA A 188 -26.25 2.58 2.55
N GLY A 189 -25.45 3.63 2.75
CA GLY A 189 -25.91 4.97 3.12
C GLY A 189 -26.32 5.12 4.59
N THR A 190 -26.27 4.06 5.39
CA THR A 190 -26.53 4.15 6.84
C THR A 190 -25.48 5.04 7.49
N LYS A 191 -25.94 5.98 8.31
CA LYS A 191 -25.07 6.85 9.11
C LYS A 191 -24.46 6.07 10.25
N VAL A 192 -23.13 6.12 10.35
CA VAL A 192 -22.36 5.39 11.35
C VAL A 192 -21.28 6.29 11.92
N THR A 193 -20.82 6.00 13.12
CA THR A 193 -19.68 6.69 13.74
C THR A 193 -18.52 5.72 13.85
N MET A 194 -17.39 6.06 13.24
CA MET A 194 -16.13 5.35 13.46
C MET A 194 -15.45 5.94 14.69
N VAL A 195 -15.29 5.11 15.73
CA VAL A 195 -14.76 5.49 17.03
C VAL A 195 -13.37 4.88 17.20
N ILE A 196 -12.37 5.73 17.31
CA ILE A 196 -10.96 5.37 17.36
C ILE A 196 -10.40 5.72 18.73
N GLN A 197 -9.72 4.78 19.35
CA GLN A 197 -9.05 4.97 20.63
C GLN A 197 -7.75 4.15 20.70
N PRO A 198 -6.78 4.53 21.54
CA PRO A 198 -5.61 3.70 21.79
C PRO A 198 -6.05 2.30 22.24
N ALA A 199 -5.51 1.25 21.63
CA ALA A 199 -5.65 -0.07 22.20
C ALA A 199 -4.91 -0.05 23.55
N GLY A 200 -5.63 -0.28 24.66
CA GLY A 200 -4.99 -0.43 25.96
C GLY A 200 -3.89 -1.50 25.93
N LYS A 201 -3.08 -1.62 27.00
CA LYS A 201 -2.24 -2.81 27.16
C LYS A 201 -3.15 -4.04 26.98
N ALA A 202 -2.79 -4.90 26.04
CA ALA A 202 -3.65 -5.90 25.42
C ALA A 202 -4.77 -6.43 26.32
N GLY A 203 -6.02 -6.24 25.89
CA GLY A 203 -7.20 -6.91 26.42
C GLY A 203 -7.93 -6.18 27.55
N THR A 204 -8.81 -5.22 27.22
CA THR A 204 -10.06 -5.01 27.96
C THR A 204 -11.03 -4.29 27.03
N VAL A 205 -11.92 -5.04 26.39
CA VAL A 205 -13.15 -4.47 25.85
C VAL A 205 -14.02 -4.14 27.07
N VAL A 206 -14.17 -2.86 27.41
CA VAL A 206 -15.19 -2.43 28.37
C VAL A 206 -16.52 -2.49 27.63
N GLY A 207 -17.15 -3.66 27.67
CA GLY A 207 -18.58 -3.77 27.41
C GLY A 207 -19.32 -3.13 28.58
N THR A 208 -19.95 -1.97 28.35
CA THR A 208 -20.98 -1.49 29.27
C THR A 208 -22.20 -2.40 29.09
N GLY A 209 -22.37 -3.31 30.04
CA GLY A 209 -23.46 -4.27 30.06
C GLY A 209 -24.83 -3.62 30.25
N LEU A 210 -25.80 -4.15 29.52
CA LEU A 210 -27.10 -4.44 30.10
C LEU A 210 -27.30 -5.96 30.01
N ALA A 211 -27.51 -6.56 31.18
CA ALA A 211 -27.64 -7.99 31.39
C ALA A 211 -28.98 -8.54 30.86
N ALA A 212 -28.92 -9.78 30.37
CA ALA A 212 -29.93 -10.79 30.64
C ALA A 212 -29.27 -12.17 30.58
N GLU A 213 -29.32 -12.87 31.70
CA GLU A 213 -28.86 -14.25 31.89
C GLU A 213 -29.77 -15.22 31.13
N THR A 214 -29.20 -16.34 30.67
CA THR A 214 -29.59 -17.72 31.06
C THR A 214 -28.97 -18.77 30.14
N GLY A 215 -28.56 -19.90 30.73
CA GLY A 215 -28.49 -21.20 30.04
C GLY A 215 -27.09 -21.75 29.80
N ALA A 216 -26.77 -22.80 30.53
CA ALA A 216 -25.52 -23.56 30.51
C ALA A 216 -25.45 -24.60 29.37
N ASP A 217 -24.34 -25.34 29.38
CA ASP A 217 -24.01 -26.59 28.67
C ASP A 217 -23.37 -26.34 27.29
N GLY A 218 -22.08 -26.59 27.05
CA GLY A 218 -21.25 -27.69 27.52
C GLY A 218 -21.10 -28.68 26.37
N GLU A 219 -20.06 -28.51 25.53
CA GLU A 219 -19.38 -29.61 24.83
C GLU A 219 -18.18 -29.05 24.03
N GLN A 220 -17.00 -29.62 24.28
CA GLN A 220 -15.81 -29.50 23.45
C GLN A 220 -15.56 -30.88 22.85
N PRO A 221 -15.28 -30.97 21.54
CA PRO A 221 -14.06 -31.64 21.10
C PRO A 221 -13.49 -30.94 19.85
N ALA A 222 -12.33 -31.21 19.29
CA ALA A 222 -11.08 -31.90 19.60
C ALA A 222 -10.27 -31.78 18.28
N ALA A 223 -8.95 -31.88 18.36
CA ALA A 223 -8.04 -31.64 17.24
C ALA A 223 -8.11 -32.70 16.12
N ALA A 224 -7.81 -32.28 14.89
CA ALA A 224 -7.20 -33.13 13.86
C ALA A 224 -6.38 -32.28 12.86
N GLN A 225 -5.08 -32.56 12.80
CA GLN A 225 -4.13 -32.33 11.70
C GLN A 225 -3.64 -33.73 11.25
N PRO A 226 -2.79 -33.89 10.22
CA PRO A 226 -2.71 -33.21 8.92
C PRO A 226 -2.54 -34.24 7.76
N GLY A 227 -2.62 -33.78 6.52
CA GLY A 227 -2.19 -34.55 5.34
C GLY A 227 -2.80 -33.92 4.09
N GLY A 228 -2.15 -33.80 2.95
CA GLY A 228 -0.80 -34.09 2.49
C GLY A 228 -0.77 -33.54 1.06
N ALA A 229 0.33 -32.92 0.66
CA ALA A 229 0.52 -32.43 -0.70
C ALA A 229 0.55 -33.60 -1.70
N PRO A 230 0.26 -33.32 -2.99
CA PRO A 230 1.33 -33.53 -3.95
C PRO A 230 1.50 -32.35 -4.93
N ALA A 231 2.74 -32.21 -5.37
CA ALA A 231 3.20 -31.33 -6.44
C ALA A 231 2.92 -31.94 -7.82
N ALA A 232 2.76 -31.08 -8.83
CA ALA A 232 3.14 -31.37 -10.22
C ALA A 232 3.40 -30.05 -10.98
N GLU A 233 4.53 -30.02 -11.66
CA GLU A 233 5.06 -28.97 -12.52
C GLU A 233 4.39 -28.94 -13.91
N GLY A 234 4.59 -27.85 -14.66
CA GLY A 234 4.69 -27.93 -16.13
C GLY A 234 3.83 -26.97 -16.98
N ASP A 235 4.47 -25.85 -17.36
CA ASP A 235 4.58 -25.29 -18.73
C ASP A 235 3.38 -24.63 -19.49
N SER A 236 3.55 -23.32 -19.70
CA SER A 236 3.22 -22.45 -20.87
C SER A 236 1.77 -22.18 -21.36
N PRO A 237 1.52 -20.98 -21.94
CA PRO A 237 0.18 -20.38 -22.07
C PRO A 237 -0.46 -20.58 -23.46
N PRO A 238 -1.79 -20.47 -23.61
CA PRO A 238 -2.38 -20.18 -24.91
C PRO A 238 -2.86 -18.72 -25.00
N ALA A 239 -2.42 -18.06 -26.07
CA ALA A 239 -3.11 -16.93 -26.67
C ALA A 239 -4.43 -17.43 -27.30
N GLY A 240 -5.47 -16.61 -27.25
CA GLY A 240 -6.74 -16.90 -27.93
C GLY A 240 -7.87 -16.03 -27.40
N ASP A 241 -8.11 -14.94 -28.11
CA ASP A 241 -9.27 -14.06 -28.00
C ASP A 241 -10.54 -14.83 -28.38
N GLU A 242 -11.52 -14.91 -27.48
CA GLU A 242 -12.94 -15.17 -27.78
C GLU A 242 -13.78 -14.89 -26.52
N ARG A 243 -14.38 -13.69 -26.44
CA ARG A 243 -15.38 -13.36 -25.41
C ARG A 243 -16.70 -14.08 -25.75
N PRO A 244 -17.37 -14.73 -24.79
CA PRO A 244 -18.70 -15.26 -25.03
C PRO A 244 -19.70 -14.11 -25.21
N VAL A 245 -20.44 -14.15 -26.31
CA VAL A 245 -21.65 -13.34 -26.53
C VAL A 245 -22.68 -13.80 -25.51
N ILE A 246 -23.02 -12.94 -24.54
CA ILE A 246 -24.15 -13.17 -23.65
C ILE A 246 -25.39 -12.72 -24.43
N GLU A 247 -26.28 -13.67 -24.72
CA GLU A 247 -27.59 -13.40 -25.30
C GLU A 247 -28.46 -12.62 -24.31
N ASP A 248 -29.14 -11.62 -24.85
CA ASP A 248 -29.93 -10.61 -24.14
C ASP A 248 -31.29 -11.19 -23.71
N SER A 249 -31.28 -12.07 -22.71
CA SER A 249 -32.51 -12.46 -21.98
C SER A 249 -32.14 -13.18 -20.68
N ASP A 250 -31.95 -12.41 -19.60
CA ASP A 250 -32.28 -12.80 -18.21
C ASP A 250 -31.72 -11.73 -17.23
N VAL A 251 -32.16 -10.48 -17.38
CA VAL A 251 -31.89 -9.41 -16.40
C VAL A 251 -33.18 -9.07 -15.65
N ASP A 252 -33.16 -9.32 -14.35
CA ASP A 252 -34.20 -9.00 -13.36
C ASP A 252 -34.52 -7.48 -13.35
N PRO A 253 -35.77 -7.03 -13.58
CA PRO A 253 -36.06 -5.63 -13.91
C PRO A 253 -36.19 -4.66 -12.72
N HIS A 254 -35.62 -4.97 -11.54
CA HIS A 254 -35.73 -4.09 -10.36
C HIS A 254 -34.39 -3.64 -9.77
N ILE A 255 -33.51 -3.12 -10.64
CA ILE A 255 -32.30 -2.40 -10.21
C ILE A 255 -32.60 -0.89 -10.19
N SER A 256 -32.72 -0.34 -8.98
CA SER A 256 -32.62 1.11 -8.64
C SER A 256 -33.73 2.06 -9.15
N ASP A 257 -34.44 2.70 -8.21
CA ASP A 257 -35.40 3.81 -8.45
C ASP A 257 -34.73 5.12 -8.95
N VAL A 258 -33.41 5.14 -9.12
CA VAL A 258 -32.69 6.27 -9.70
C VAL A 258 -32.87 6.26 -11.21
N LYS A 259 -33.74 7.14 -11.71
CA LYS A 259 -33.91 7.36 -13.14
C LYS A 259 -32.72 8.14 -13.70
N LEU A 260 -32.11 7.61 -14.76
CA LEU A 260 -31.09 8.32 -15.52
C LEU A 260 -31.70 9.59 -16.13
N ASP A 261 -31.16 10.75 -15.80
CA ASP A 261 -31.50 11.99 -16.52
C ASP A 261 -30.78 11.96 -17.88
N GLU A 262 -31.41 11.28 -18.84
CA GLU A 262 -30.89 11.09 -20.21
C GLU A 262 -30.54 12.43 -20.87
N ALA A 263 -31.33 13.48 -20.59
CA ALA A 263 -31.09 14.80 -21.15
C ALA A 263 -29.85 15.47 -20.55
N LEU A 264 -29.58 15.28 -19.26
CA LEU A 264 -28.34 15.74 -18.63
C LEU A 264 -27.14 14.98 -19.17
N VAL A 265 -27.24 13.65 -19.28
CA VAL A 265 -26.19 12.79 -19.82
C VAL A 265 -25.85 13.19 -21.25
N GLU A 266 -26.85 13.36 -22.12
CA GLU A 266 -26.63 13.75 -23.51
C GLU A 266 -25.96 15.13 -23.63
N ARG A 267 -26.39 16.11 -22.82
CA ARG A 267 -25.76 17.44 -22.78
C ARG A 267 -24.31 17.37 -22.28
N ALA A 268 -24.04 16.57 -21.26
CA ALA A 268 -22.69 16.38 -20.73
C ALA A 268 -21.77 15.72 -21.78
N THR A 269 -22.24 14.68 -22.45
CA THR A 269 -21.52 13.98 -23.52
C THR A 269 -21.22 14.92 -24.69
N LYS A 270 -22.21 15.65 -25.20
CA LYS A 270 -22.01 16.64 -26.28
C LYS A 270 -21.02 17.75 -25.90
N ARG A 271 -21.06 18.19 -24.64
CA ARG A 271 -20.09 19.18 -24.13
C ARG A 271 -18.68 18.59 -24.09
N TRP A 272 -18.53 17.34 -23.63
CA TRP A 272 -17.24 16.67 -23.62
C TRP A 272 -16.72 16.46 -25.05
N GLU A 273 -17.55 16.00 -25.99
CA GLU A 273 -17.17 15.80 -27.39
C GLU A 273 -16.72 17.10 -28.04
N SER A 274 -17.43 18.21 -27.81
CA SER A 274 -17.07 19.51 -28.38
C SER A 274 -15.82 20.14 -27.74
N VAL A 275 -15.56 19.91 -26.46
CA VAL A 275 -14.43 20.51 -25.73
C VAL A 275 -13.19 19.62 -25.77
N VAL A 276 -13.33 18.34 -25.47
CA VAL A 276 -12.22 17.39 -25.30
C VAL A 276 -11.94 16.64 -26.59
N GLY A 277 -12.96 16.26 -27.35
CA GLY A 277 -12.84 15.47 -28.59
C GLY A 277 -11.78 16.02 -29.56
N PRO A 278 -11.87 17.30 -30.01
CA PRO A 278 -10.88 17.90 -30.90
C PRO A 278 -9.45 17.96 -30.35
N ARG A 279 -9.30 17.87 -29.03
CA ARG A 279 -8.00 17.92 -28.33
C ARG A 279 -7.48 16.53 -27.98
N GLY A 280 -8.24 15.46 -28.25
CA GLY A 280 -7.91 14.11 -27.81
C GLY A 280 -6.55 13.61 -28.33
N GLU A 281 -6.19 13.91 -29.58
CA GLU A 281 -4.89 13.54 -30.12
C GLU A 281 -3.74 14.29 -29.43
N ALA A 282 -3.88 15.61 -29.24
CA ALA A 282 -2.89 16.42 -28.52
C ALA A 282 -2.74 15.94 -27.07
N LEU A 283 -3.84 15.57 -26.41
CA LEU A 283 -3.83 15.04 -25.05
C LEU A 283 -3.08 13.69 -24.98
N ARG A 284 -3.34 12.77 -25.92
CA ARG A 284 -2.64 11.48 -26.01
C ARG A 284 -1.16 11.65 -26.30
N LYS A 285 -0.79 12.55 -27.21
CA LYS A 285 0.62 12.85 -27.51
C LYS A 285 1.34 13.45 -26.29
N ALA A 286 0.69 14.37 -25.56
CA ALA A 286 1.25 14.93 -24.34
C ALA A 286 1.43 13.85 -23.25
N ALA A 287 0.45 12.96 -23.08
CA ALA A 287 0.55 11.84 -22.14
C ALA A 287 1.67 10.86 -22.51
N GLN A 288 1.80 10.50 -23.79
CA GLN A 288 2.87 9.64 -24.27
C GLN A 288 4.25 10.29 -24.06
N ALA A 289 4.42 11.56 -24.44
CA ALA A 289 5.67 12.28 -24.23
C ALA A 289 6.04 12.37 -22.75
N HIS A 290 5.06 12.58 -21.86
CA HIS A 290 5.29 12.56 -20.42
C HIS A 290 5.76 11.18 -19.94
N TYR A 291 5.11 10.11 -20.39
CA TYR A 291 5.50 8.74 -20.09
C TYR A 291 6.93 8.41 -20.56
N ASP A 292 7.28 8.81 -21.79
CA ASP A 292 8.59 8.58 -22.37
C ASP A 292 9.69 9.31 -21.61
N VAL A 293 9.44 10.56 -21.18
CA VAL A 293 10.37 11.33 -20.35
C VAL A 293 10.59 10.66 -19.01
N ILE A 294 9.53 10.25 -18.31
CA ILE A 294 9.65 9.56 -17.02
C ILE A 294 10.47 8.28 -17.16
N ASN A 295 10.22 7.48 -18.21
CA ASN A 295 11.00 6.27 -18.45
C ASN A 295 12.45 6.55 -18.81
N SER A 296 12.72 7.63 -19.55
CA SER A 296 14.10 8.04 -19.83
C SER A 296 14.83 8.46 -18.57
N LEU A 297 14.18 9.23 -17.69
CA LEU A 297 14.75 9.66 -16.42
C LEU A 297 15.03 8.46 -15.49
N ARG A 298 14.13 7.46 -15.47
CA ARG A 298 14.36 6.20 -14.72
C ARG A 298 15.56 5.42 -15.24
N ARG A 299 15.74 5.31 -16.55
CA ARG A 299 16.92 4.66 -17.14
C ARG A 299 18.21 5.38 -16.77
N GLU A 300 18.21 6.71 -16.81
CA GLU A 300 19.38 7.49 -16.42
C GLU A 300 19.67 7.38 -14.92
N GLN A 301 18.64 7.37 -14.08
CA GLN A 301 18.78 7.10 -12.65
C GLN A 301 19.46 5.74 -12.40
N GLN A 302 19.03 4.68 -13.10
CA GLN A 302 19.64 3.35 -12.98
C GLN A 302 21.10 3.35 -13.44
N ARG A 303 21.40 4.02 -14.56
CA ARG A 303 22.78 4.15 -15.06
C ARG A 303 23.70 4.81 -14.03
N LEU A 304 23.22 5.87 -13.36
CA LEU A 304 23.97 6.56 -12.31
C LEU A 304 24.18 5.70 -11.06
N ILE A 305 23.20 4.87 -10.70
CA ILE A 305 23.35 3.87 -9.62
C ILE A 305 24.46 2.87 -9.97
N ASP A 306 24.42 2.32 -11.19
CA ASP A 306 25.43 1.35 -11.63
C ASP A 306 26.85 1.95 -11.65
N GLU A 307 26.97 3.24 -12.02
CA GLU A 307 28.24 3.98 -11.94
C GLU A 307 28.71 4.20 -10.50
N ALA A 308 27.80 4.57 -9.59
CA ALA A 308 28.12 4.71 -8.17
C ALA A 308 28.62 3.38 -7.58
N ASP A 309 27.98 2.27 -7.90
CA ASP A 309 28.40 0.93 -7.48
C ASP A 309 29.79 0.56 -8.01
N ARG A 310 30.10 0.96 -9.26
CA ARG A 310 31.43 0.75 -9.83
C ARG A 310 32.50 1.52 -9.06
N VAL A 311 32.20 2.75 -8.64
CA VAL A 311 33.09 3.57 -7.81
C VAL A 311 33.27 2.93 -6.44
N GLN A 312 32.18 2.47 -5.80
CA GLN A 312 32.26 1.80 -4.51
C GLN A 312 33.16 0.55 -4.56
N ARG A 313 32.99 -0.30 -5.59
CA ARG A 313 33.88 -1.45 -5.79
C ARG A 313 35.35 -1.07 -5.96
N ALA A 314 35.65 0.11 -6.51
CA ALA A 314 37.02 0.59 -6.62
C ALA A 314 37.57 1.05 -5.25
N ILE A 315 36.75 1.72 -4.45
CA ILE A 315 37.07 2.10 -3.07
C ILE A 315 37.40 0.84 -2.24
N ASP A 316 36.51 -0.15 -2.24
CA ASP A 316 36.69 -1.38 -1.46
C ASP A 316 37.97 -2.13 -1.83
N ARG A 317 38.34 -2.15 -3.12
CA ARG A 317 39.60 -2.74 -3.59
C ARG A 317 40.82 -2.00 -3.03
N LEU A 318 40.79 -0.66 -3.03
CA LEU A 318 41.89 0.16 -2.51
C LEU A 318 42.02 -0.01 -1.00
N GLU A 319 40.90 -0.06 -0.27
CA GLU A 319 40.90 -0.31 1.17
C GLU A 319 41.49 -1.67 1.51
N ARG A 320 41.12 -2.71 0.76
CA ARG A 320 41.70 -4.05 0.92
C ARG A 320 43.20 -4.07 0.66
N GLN A 321 43.65 -3.45 -0.43
CA GLN A 321 45.09 -3.32 -0.72
C GLN A 321 45.82 -2.59 0.40
N TYR A 322 45.22 -1.53 0.95
CA TYR A 322 45.80 -0.81 2.08
C TYR A 322 45.89 -1.68 3.34
N GLN A 323 44.85 -2.44 3.66
CA GLN A 323 44.84 -3.39 4.78
C GLN A 323 45.90 -4.47 4.62
N ASP A 324 46.03 -5.06 3.44
CA ASP A 324 47.04 -6.09 3.15
C ASP A 324 48.47 -5.56 3.34
N MET A 325 48.74 -4.29 3.00
CA MET A 325 50.04 -3.64 3.19
C MET A 325 50.32 -3.19 4.63
N THR A 326 49.28 -2.93 5.43
CA THR A 326 49.41 -2.32 6.76
C THR A 326 49.18 -3.27 7.91
N THR A 327 48.69 -4.48 7.63
CA THR A 327 48.54 -5.54 8.63
C THR A 327 49.90 -6.21 8.87
N PRO A 328 50.42 -6.22 10.11
CA PRO A 328 51.66 -6.93 10.42
C PRO A 328 51.51 -8.43 10.11
N GLN A 329 52.39 -8.98 9.27
CA GLN A 329 52.50 -10.43 9.14
C GLN A 329 53.07 -11.01 10.43
N PRO A 330 52.50 -12.09 10.98
CA PRO A 330 53.08 -12.75 12.15
C PRO A 330 54.46 -13.31 11.78
N ASP A 331 55.45 -13.04 12.63
CA ASP A 331 56.80 -13.58 12.50
C ASP A 331 56.75 -15.11 12.57
N LEU A 332 56.97 -15.78 11.44
CA LEU A 332 57.16 -17.22 11.38
C LEU A 332 58.65 -17.53 11.60
N ASP A 333 59.11 -17.35 12.83
CA ASP A 333 60.39 -17.92 13.29
C ASP A 333 60.19 -18.59 14.66
N GLY A 334 60.23 -19.92 14.68
CA GLY A 334 60.18 -20.72 15.89
C GLY A 334 60.04 -22.21 15.62
N ASP A 335 61.18 -22.90 15.52
CA ASP A 335 61.35 -24.34 15.32
C ASP A 335 60.43 -25.24 16.19
N GLY A 336 59.87 -26.28 15.58
CA GLY A 336 59.15 -27.34 16.27
C GLY A 336 58.77 -28.50 15.35
N VAL A 337 59.66 -29.48 15.25
CA VAL A 337 59.47 -30.77 14.55
C VAL A 337 58.18 -31.47 14.98
N GLY A 338 57.36 -31.91 14.02
CA GLY A 338 56.17 -32.74 14.24
C GLY A 338 55.64 -33.32 12.93
N ASP A 339 56.09 -34.54 12.63
CA ASP A 339 55.65 -35.40 11.53
C ASP A 339 54.13 -35.62 11.50
N SER A 340 53.50 -35.42 10.33
CA SER A 340 52.27 -36.13 9.96
C SER A 340 52.07 -36.08 8.44
N THR A 341 52.31 -37.24 7.84
CA THR A 341 51.98 -37.64 6.47
C THR A 341 50.49 -37.46 6.13
N ALA A 342 50.19 -36.72 5.06
CA ALA A 342 49.00 -36.94 4.25
C ALA A 342 49.28 -36.48 2.80
N GLU A 343 49.39 -37.44 1.89
CA GLU A 343 49.40 -37.21 0.43
C GLU A 343 48.10 -36.52 -0.03
N PRO A 344 48.15 -35.64 -1.04
CA PRO A 344 46.95 -35.19 -1.75
C PRO A 344 46.62 -36.16 -2.89
N PRO A 345 45.33 -36.42 -3.20
CA PRO A 345 44.99 -37.14 -4.42
C PRO A 345 45.17 -36.23 -5.64
N ALA A 346 45.79 -36.81 -6.67
CA ALA A 346 45.92 -36.28 -8.02
C ALA A 346 44.69 -36.62 -8.90
N ASP A 347 44.67 -36.00 -10.10
CA ASP A 347 43.71 -36.05 -11.23
C ASP A 347 42.49 -35.11 -11.13
N ALA A 348 42.18 -34.21 -12.09
CA ALA A 348 42.52 -34.15 -13.52
C ALA A 348 42.40 -32.67 -14.07
N PRO A 349 42.53 -32.41 -15.39
CA PRO A 349 43.65 -31.73 -16.06
C PRO A 349 43.36 -30.28 -16.51
N PRO A 350 44.36 -29.54 -17.05
CA PRO A 350 44.16 -28.22 -17.63
C PRO A 350 43.80 -28.31 -19.12
N GLU A 351 42.82 -27.55 -19.59
CA GLU A 351 42.61 -27.34 -21.03
C GLU A 351 42.59 -25.83 -21.38
N ASP A 352 43.67 -25.48 -22.07
CA ASP A 352 43.80 -24.58 -23.22
C ASP A 352 43.37 -23.11 -23.16
N ALA A 353 44.41 -22.28 -23.18
CA ALA A 353 44.43 -21.03 -23.90
C ALA A 353 44.96 -21.22 -25.34
N THR A 354 44.45 -20.37 -26.23
CA THR A 354 44.97 -19.87 -27.54
C THR A 354 44.33 -20.42 -28.84
N PRO A 355 44.44 -19.72 -30.00
CA PRO A 355 44.01 -18.33 -30.28
C PRO A 355 43.31 -18.11 -31.66
N ASP A 356 42.83 -16.87 -31.87
CA ASP A 356 42.71 -16.10 -33.14
C ASP A 356 41.69 -16.48 -34.24
N ALA A 357 40.74 -15.55 -34.51
CA ALA A 357 40.29 -15.21 -35.87
C ALA A 357 39.51 -13.88 -35.88
N ALA A 358 40.08 -12.92 -36.60
CA ALA A 358 39.58 -11.59 -36.91
C ALA A 358 38.13 -11.49 -37.46
N ARG A 359 37.42 -10.42 -37.07
CA ARG A 359 36.61 -9.60 -38.00
C ARG A 359 36.16 -8.25 -37.38
N GLN A 360 36.87 -7.21 -37.81
CA GLN A 360 36.37 -5.88 -38.23
C GLN A 360 35.49 -5.08 -37.25
N GLU A 361 36.13 -4.15 -36.54
CA GLU A 361 35.55 -2.84 -36.23
C GLU A 361 35.51 -2.00 -37.51
N GLU A 362 34.33 -1.54 -37.92
CA GLU A 362 34.18 -0.33 -38.73
C GLU A 362 33.88 0.85 -37.79
N ALA A 363 34.79 1.82 -37.78
CA ALA A 363 34.55 3.13 -37.23
C ALA A 363 33.78 3.99 -38.24
N PRO A 364 32.88 4.89 -37.81
CA PRO A 364 32.66 6.15 -38.52
C PRO A 364 33.58 7.22 -37.92
N SER A 365 34.64 7.51 -38.67
CA SER A 365 35.29 8.81 -38.70
C SER A 365 34.27 9.87 -39.15
N ASP A 366 34.02 10.91 -38.36
CA ASP A 366 34.45 12.28 -38.68
C ASP A 366 34.04 13.25 -37.56
N ALA A 367 34.96 14.12 -37.17
CA ALA A 367 34.74 15.22 -36.24
C ALA A 367 35.46 16.47 -36.74
N ALA A 368 34.70 17.43 -37.25
CA ALA A 368 34.98 18.88 -37.26
C ALA A 368 33.91 19.58 -38.13
N GLN A 369 33.33 20.75 -37.85
CA GLN A 369 33.26 21.72 -36.75
C GLN A 369 32.05 22.63 -37.10
N PRO A 370 31.50 23.41 -36.16
CA PRO A 370 30.41 24.35 -36.44
C PRO A 370 30.94 25.65 -37.05
N GLU A 371 30.49 26.01 -38.26
CA GLU A 371 30.71 27.34 -38.82
C GLU A 371 29.74 28.37 -38.22
N ARG A 372 30.32 29.54 -37.95
CA ARG A 372 29.70 30.71 -37.35
C ARG A 372 28.80 31.45 -38.34
N ASP A 373 27.79 32.11 -37.78
CA ASP A 373 27.05 33.22 -38.39
C ASP A 373 27.97 34.25 -39.08
N PRO A 374 27.43 34.91 -40.12
CA PRO A 374 27.52 36.35 -40.18
C PRO A 374 26.13 36.98 -40.24
N ALA A 375 25.93 37.97 -39.39
CA ALA A 375 24.87 38.95 -39.49
C ALA A 375 24.96 39.74 -40.82
N GLY A 376 23.79 40.09 -41.40
CA GLY A 376 23.62 41.36 -42.10
C GLY A 376 22.84 41.36 -43.42
N ALA A 377 21.73 42.13 -43.43
CA ALA A 377 21.04 42.75 -44.58
C ALA A 377 20.33 41.79 -45.56
N LYS A 378 19.04 41.94 -45.87
CA LYS A 378 18.18 43.12 -46.06
C LYS A 378 16.72 42.72 -45.92
#